data_AF-A0A0P1AUL2-F1
#
_entry.id   AF-A0A0P1AUL2-F1
#
_cell.length_a   1.000
_cell.length_b   1.000
_cell.length_c   1.000
_cell.angle_alpha   90.00
_cell.angle_beta   90.00
_cell.angle_gamma   90.00
#
_symmetry.space_group_name_H-M   'P 1'
#
loop_
_entity.id
_entity.type
_entity.pdbx_description
1 polymer ?
#
loop_
_entity_poly.entity_id
_entity_poly.type
_entity_poly.pdbx_seq_one_letter_code
_entity_poly.pdbx_strand_id
1 'polypeptide(L)'
;MDEANRKRIIYRSKQRGWLEVDLLLGRWASENVMQLSSDQLQQYEDILNEETIDIFNYISGKCSVPKRLDTPMMKRLQEYCLTSPLGKASIEGFAENKKFMSN
;
A
#
# COMPACT_ATOMS: atom_id res chain seq x y z
N MET A 1 -11.53 -17.16 13.88
CA MET A 1 -12.21 -15.85 13.73
C MET A 1 -11.33 -14.78 13.07
N ASP A 2 -10.00 -14.88 13.12
CA ASP A 2 -9.08 -13.85 12.58
C ASP A 2 -8.83 -13.91 11.06
N GLU A 3 -8.99 -15.09 10.45
CA GLU A 3 -8.66 -15.34 9.03
C GLU A 3 -9.60 -14.61 8.05
N ALA A 4 -10.86 -14.39 8.45
CA ALA A 4 -11.83 -13.63 7.65
C ALA A 4 -11.44 -12.15 7.56
N ASN A 5 -10.92 -11.56 8.65
CA ASN A 5 -10.48 -10.17 8.65
C ASN A 5 -9.25 -9.98 7.75
N ARG A 6 -8.28 -10.91 7.86
CA ARG A 6 -7.10 -10.97 6.98
C ARG A 6 -7.49 -11.02 5.49
N LYS A 7 -8.42 -11.92 5.13
CA LYS A 7 -8.92 -12.03 3.74
C LYS A 7 -9.60 -10.74 3.27
N ARG A 8 -10.39 -10.08 4.12
CA ARG A 8 -11.01 -8.78 3.79
C ARG A 8 -9.97 -7.69 3.53
N ILE A 9 -8.91 -7.64 4.33
CA ILE A 9 -7.80 -6.68 4.17
C ILE A 9 -7.02 -6.93 2.87
N ILE A 10 -6.71 -8.18 2.56
CA ILE A 10 -6.06 -8.55 1.30
C ILE A 10 -6.97 -8.16 0.12
N TYR A 11 -8.27 -8.39 0.23
CA TYR A 11 -9.23 -8.02 -0.80
C TYR A 11 -9.36 -6.49 -0.97
N ARG A 12 -9.39 -5.72 0.13
CA ARG A 12 -9.36 -4.24 0.09
C ARG A 12 -8.08 -3.71 -0.54
N SER A 13 -6.95 -4.39 -0.34
CA SER A 13 -5.68 -4.05 -1.01
C SER A 13 -5.76 -4.24 -2.53
N LYS A 14 -6.64 -5.16 -2.97
CA LYS A 14 -6.89 -5.52 -4.37
C LYS A 14 -8.13 -4.85 -5.02
N GLN A 15 -8.68 -3.81 -4.38
CA GLN A 15 -9.86 -3.10 -4.91
C GLN A 15 -9.65 -1.59 -4.88
N ARG A 16 -8.51 -1.15 -5.39
CA ARG A 16 -8.09 0.26 -5.32
C ARG A 16 -8.23 1.04 -6.62
N GLY A 17 -8.62 0.37 -7.70
CA GLY A 17 -8.80 0.98 -9.03
C GLY A 17 -7.49 1.24 -9.78
N TRP A 18 -6.34 0.90 -9.19
CA TRP A 18 -5.03 1.16 -9.76
C TRP A 18 -4.21 -0.12 -9.78
N LEU A 19 -4.15 -0.75 -10.95
CA LEU A 19 -3.66 -2.12 -11.14
C LEU A 19 -2.25 -2.33 -10.56
N GLU A 20 -1.38 -1.34 -10.67
CA GLU A 20 0.00 -1.50 -10.21
C GLU A 20 0.10 -1.52 -8.67
N VAL A 21 -0.63 -0.61 -8.01
CA VAL A 21 -0.73 -0.61 -6.54
C VAL A 21 -1.47 -1.85 -6.05
N ASP A 22 -2.47 -2.29 -6.81
CA ASP A 22 -3.21 -3.53 -6.57
C ASP A 22 -2.29 -4.75 -6.56
N LEU A 23 -1.42 -4.87 -7.57
CA LEU A 23 -0.45 -5.95 -7.69
C LEU A 23 0.61 -5.86 -6.60
N LEU A 24 1.13 -4.66 -6.33
CA LEU A 24 2.16 -4.44 -5.31
C LEU A 24 1.63 -4.76 -3.90
N LEU A 25 0.55 -4.11 -3.48
CA LEU A 25 -0.07 -4.31 -2.17
C LEU A 25 -0.71 -5.68 -2.07
N GLY A 26 -1.35 -6.18 -3.13
CA GLY A 26 -1.98 -7.48 -3.15
C GLY A 26 -0.99 -8.63 -2.96
N ARG A 27 0.19 -8.55 -3.59
CA ARG A 27 1.26 -9.52 -3.40
C ARG A 27 1.87 -9.43 -2.01
N TRP A 28 2.26 -8.22 -1.59
CA TRP A 28 2.80 -7.99 -0.26
C TRP A 28 1.83 -8.44 0.84
N ALA A 29 0.55 -8.09 0.72
CA ALA A 29 -0.48 -8.46 1.68
C ALA A 29 -0.69 -9.97 1.74
N SER A 30 -0.72 -10.67 0.60
CA SER A 30 -0.88 -12.12 0.61
C SER A 30 0.24 -12.85 1.35
N GLU A 31 1.48 -12.36 1.25
CA GLU A 31 2.66 -12.97 1.88
C GLU A 31 2.84 -12.55 3.35
N ASN A 32 2.48 -11.29 3.68
CA ASN A 32 2.72 -10.73 5.02
C ASN A 32 1.50 -10.81 5.93
N VAL A 33 0.28 -10.49 5.46
CA VAL A 33 -0.95 -10.37 6.30
C VAL A 33 -1.26 -11.64 7.07
N MET A 34 -0.94 -12.81 6.52
CA MET A 34 -1.10 -14.10 7.19
C MET A 34 -0.16 -14.27 8.40
N GLN A 35 0.99 -13.61 8.38
CA GLN A 35 2.02 -13.65 9.43
C GLN A 35 1.91 -12.45 10.39
N LEU A 36 1.02 -11.48 10.12
CA LEU A 36 0.85 -10.31 10.97
C LEU A 36 0.04 -10.61 12.24
N SER A 37 0.52 -10.05 13.34
CA SER A 37 -0.21 -9.95 14.61
C SER A 37 -1.35 -8.93 14.49
N SER A 38 -2.33 -8.99 15.41
CA SER A 38 -3.52 -8.13 15.38
C SER A 38 -3.18 -6.63 15.40
N ASP A 39 -2.16 -6.21 16.15
CA ASP A 39 -1.67 -4.81 16.17
C ASP A 39 -1.15 -4.36 14.80
N GLN A 40 -0.34 -5.20 14.16
CA GLN A 40 0.23 -4.96 12.84
C GLN A 40 -0.85 -4.93 11.75
N LEU A 41 -1.88 -5.75 11.92
CA LEU A 41 -3.04 -5.78 11.05
C LEU A 41 -3.84 -4.47 11.16
N GLN A 42 -3.99 -3.93 12.36
CA GLN A 42 -4.66 -2.64 12.58
C GLN A 42 -3.88 -1.48 11.95
N GLN A 43 -2.55 -1.47 12.09
CA GLN A 43 -1.69 -0.47 11.44
C GLN A 43 -1.81 -0.54 9.91
N TYR A 44 -1.86 -1.75 9.34
CA TYR A 44 -2.05 -1.92 7.91
C TYR A 44 -3.46 -1.47 7.47
N GLU A 45 -4.49 -1.70 8.28
CA GLU A 45 -5.83 -1.21 8.00
C GLU A 45 -5.93 0.32 8.02
N ASP A 46 -5.19 0.97 8.92
CA ASP A 46 -5.08 2.44 8.96
C ASP A 46 -4.44 3.00 7.68
N ILE A 47 -3.34 2.37 7.23
CA ILE A 47 -2.74 2.68 5.92
C ILE A 47 -3.76 2.45 4.81
N LEU A 48 -4.55 1.36 4.88
CA LEU A 48 -5.56 1.08 3.87
C LEU A 48 -6.78 2.03 3.92
N ASN A 49 -6.96 2.83 4.96
CA ASN A 49 -8.00 3.85 4.96
C ASN A 49 -7.62 5.11 4.19
N GLU A 50 -6.34 5.26 3.84
CA GLU A 50 -5.87 6.36 2.99
C GLU A 50 -6.19 6.11 1.51
N GLU A 51 -6.20 7.19 0.74
CA GLU A 51 -6.35 7.12 -0.71
C GLU A 51 -5.20 6.37 -1.36
N THR A 52 -5.50 5.64 -2.44
CA THR A 52 -4.51 4.84 -3.17
C THR A 52 -3.30 5.68 -3.61
N ILE A 53 -3.55 6.93 -4.01
CA ILE A 53 -2.50 7.89 -4.40
C ILE A 53 -1.61 8.28 -3.21
N ASP A 54 -2.19 8.54 -2.04
CA ASP A 54 -1.45 8.89 -0.83
C ASP A 54 -0.58 7.74 -0.34
N ILE A 55 -1.16 6.53 -0.25
CA ILE A 55 -0.39 5.32 0.09
C ILE A 55 0.79 5.18 -0.86
N PHE A 56 0.54 5.31 -2.16
CA PHE A 56 1.61 5.22 -3.15
C PHE A 56 2.69 6.29 -2.95
N ASN A 57 2.32 7.54 -2.69
CA ASN A 57 3.26 8.61 -2.42
C ASN A 57 4.08 8.37 -1.16
N TYR A 58 3.47 7.81 -0.11
CA TYR A 58 4.14 7.45 1.13
C TYR A 58 5.13 6.29 0.93
N ILE A 59 4.71 5.19 0.30
CA ILE A 59 5.57 4.03 0.05
C ILE A 59 6.68 4.33 -0.97
N SER A 60 6.43 5.25 -1.90
CA SER A 60 7.42 5.71 -2.88
C SER A 60 8.39 6.74 -2.29
N GLY A 61 8.12 7.28 -1.10
CA GLY A 61 8.91 8.35 -0.49
C GLY A 61 8.75 9.71 -1.18
N LYS A 62 7.72 9.90 -2.00
CA LYS A 62 7.40 11.20 -2.65
C LYS A 62 6.71 12.16 -1.68
N CYS A 63 5.99 11.64 -0.68
CA CYS A 63 5.33 12.45 0.34
C CYS A 63 5.80 12.05 1.74
N SER A 64 5.76 12.99 2.68
CA SER A 64 6.08 12.72 4.08
C SER A 64 4.98 11.90 4.71
N VAL A 65 5.35 10.75 5.27
CA VAL A 65 4.42 9.89 6.02
C VAL A 65 3.89 10.67 7.23
N PRO A 66 2.57 10.84 7.39
CA PRO A 66 2.03 11.50 8.57
C PRO A 66 2.33 10.65 9.81
N LYS A 67 2.54 11.30 10.97
CA LYS A 67 2.89 10.61 12.23
C LYS A 67 1.92 9.47 12.60
N ARG A 68 0.65 9.54 12.19
CA ARG A 68 -0.34 8.47 12.40
C ARG A 68 0.03 7.17 11.68
N LEU A 69 0.66 7.29 10.51
CA LEU A 69 1.08 6.19 9.65
C LEU A 69 2.58 5.88 9.77
N ASP A 70 3.35 6.63 10.57
CA ASP A 70 4.77 6.38 10.83
C ASP A 70 4.93 5.14 11.71
N THR A 71 4.65 4.00 11.08
CA THR A 71 4.57 2.69 11.69
C THR A 71 5.64 1.80 11.07
N PRO A 72 6.07 0.73 11.77
CA PRO A 72 6.93 -0.28 11.17
C PRO A 72 6.31 -0.89 9.89
N MET A 73 4.97 -0.88 9.78
CA MET A 73 4.30 -1.33 8.55
C MET A 73 4.53 -0.44 7.35
N MET A 74 4.43 0.88 7.51
CA MET A 74 4.74 1.78 6.42
C MET A 74 6.18 1.60 5.93
N LYS A 75 7.14 1.45 6.85
CA LYS A 75 8.55 1.22 6.51
C LYS A 75 8.77 -0.08 5.72
N ARG A 76 8.07 -1.16 6.09
CA ARG A 76 8.11 -2.42 5.34
C ARG A 76 7.55 -2.29 3.93
N LEU A 77 6.47 -1.53 3.77
CA LEU A 77 5.90 -1.25 2.45
C LEU A 77 6.82 -0.40 1.59
N GLN A 78 7.48 0.60 2.18
CA GLN A 78 8.50 1.40 1.51
C GLN A 78 9.66 0.53 1.01
N GLU A 79 10.21 -0.33 1.86
CA GLU A 79 11.28 -1.25 1.49
C GLU A 79 10.85 -2.22 0.38
N TYR A 80 9.62 -2.75 0.46
CA TYR A 80 9.08 -3.60 -0.60
C TYR A 80 8.89 -2.85 -1.92
N CYS A 81 8.42 -1.61 -1.88
CA CYS A 81 8.26 -0.77 -3.07
C CYS A 81 9.61 -0.47 -3.73
N LEU A 82 10.66 -0.20 -2.94
CA LEU A 82 12.01 0.07 -3.43
C LEU A 82 12.70 -1.16 -4.03
N THR A 83 12.46 -2.33 -3.46
CA THR A 83 13.04 -3.60 -3.93
C THR A 83 12.27 -4.20 -5.11
N SER A 84 10.97 -3.93 -5.23
CA SER A 84 10.14 -4.45 -6.31
C SER A 84 10.28 -3.62 -7.59
N PRO A 85 10.51 -4.24 -8.76
CA PRO A 85 10.55 -3.53 -10.04
C PRO A 85 9.20 -2.89 -10.40
N LEU A 86 8.10 -3.40 -9.83
CA LEU A 86 6.75 -2.85 -10.03
C LEU A 86 6.61 -1.47 -9.42
N GLY A 87 7.20 -1.22 -8.24
CA GLY A 87 7.14 0.10 -7.60
C GLY A 87 7.77 1.19 -8.47
N LYS A 88 8.87 0.86 -9.17
CA LYS A 88 9.55 1.78 -10.09
C LYS A 88 8.73 2.06 -11.35
N ALA A 89 8.12 1.03 -11.95
CA ALA A 89 7.25 1.19 -13.11
C ALA A 89 6.06 2.12 -12.84
N SER A 90 5.48 2.03 -11.64
CA SER A 90 4.34 2.86 -11.24
C SER A 90 4.71 4.30 -10.92
N ILE A 91 5.96 4.56 -10.53
CA ILE A 91 6.43 5.93 -10.29
C ILE A 91 6.41 6.73 -11.60
N GLU A 92 6.73 6.09 -12.72
CA GLU A 92 6.63 6.63 -14.07
C GLU A 92 5.17 6.72 -14.52
N GLY A 93 4.38 5.63 -14.37
CA GLY A 93 2.95 5.62 -14.71
C GLY A 93 2.11 6.63 -13.92
N PHE A 94 2.49 6.93 -12.67
CA PHE A 94 1.88 7.99 -11.87
C PHE A 94 2.21 9.38 -12.39
N ALA A 95 3.47 9.63 -12.78
CA ALA A 95 3.86 10.93 -13.32
C ALA A 95 3.06 11.26 -14.58
N GLU A 96 2.74 10.26 -15.39
CA GLU A 96 1.88 10.39 -16.56
C GLU A 96 0.40 10.58 -16.18
N ASN A 97 -0.14 9.81 -15.24
CA ASN A 97 -1.55 9.92 -14.80
C ASN A 97 -1.85 11.22 -14.03
N LYS A 98 -0.90 11.76 -13.25
CA LYS A 98 -1.07 13.04 -12.55
C LYS A 98 -1.40 14.19 -13.51
N LYS A 99 -0.90 14.12 -14.75
CA LYS A 99 -1.21 15.09 -15.82
C LYS A 99 -2.68 15.10 -16.22
N PHE A 100 -3.42 14.01 -15.99
CA PHE A 100 -4.83 13.85 -16.33
C PHE A 100 -5.80 14.07 -15.15
N MET A 101 -5.30 14.12 -13.91
CA MET A 101 -6.12 14.27 -12.70
C MET A 101 -6.19 15.72 -12.17
N SER A 102 -5.58 16.68 -12.87
CA SER A 102 -5.74 18.12 -12.61
C SER A 102 -6.42 18.79 -13.81
N ASN A 103 -7.75 18.68 -13.87
CA ASN A 103 -8.63 19.62 -14.58
C ASN A 103 -9.92 19.79 -13.78
#